data_AF-A0A7C0U2M1-F1
#
_entry.id   AF-A0A7C0U2M1-F1
#
_cell.length_a   1.000
_cell.length_b   1.000
_cell.length_c   1.000
_cell.angle_alpha   90.00
_cell.angle_beta   90.00
_cell.angle_gamma   90.00
#
_symmetry.space_group_name_H-M   'P 1'
#
loop_
_entity.id
_entity.type
_entity.pdbx_description
1 polymer ?
#
loop_
_entity_poly.entity_id
_entity_poly.type
_entity_poly.pdbx_seq_one_letter_code
_entity_poly.pdbx_strand_id
1 'polypeptide(L)'
;MRKFLLLFIIIFFLNNCAFYFIGKTKPLKETVISGKGKNKILLIDISGIISTKKRHKFFLLKEESIVSRIKEELKKANSDKKIKGIVLRISSPGGTVIASDIIYHEIKKFKQKRHIPVVAYMMDIATSGAYYISLAADIIMAHPTSITGGIGVIALKFNIEELLKKIGIKDESIKSGKKKDLWSPFRPCTEEERKILQEIINELHERFIKTIAENRKMLTIGQIKKLADGRIYTAKQALNLKLIDKIGYLEDAIELVKKKAGILEARIIIYHRPPTYKSNIYSIKNLIGLEFMYLWLP
;
A
#
# COMPACT_ATOMS: atom_id res chain seq x y z
N MET A 1 -11.12 27.94 48.05
CA MET A 1 -10.89 28.48 46.69
C MET A 1 -9.44 28.39 46.20
N ARG A 2 -8.43 28.74 47.02
CA ARG A 2 -7.01 28.77 46.60
C ARG A 2 -6.41 27.42 46.13
N LYS A 3 -6.84 26.28 46.71
CA LYS A 3 -6.38 24.93 46.33
C LYS A 3 -6.95 24.44 44.98
N PHE A 4 -8.18 24.85 44.62
CA PHE A 4 -8.80 24.48 43.33
C PHE A 4 -8.19 25.24 42.16
N LEU A 5 -7.81 26.51 42.37
CA LEU A 5 -7.14 27.33 41.36
C LEU A 5 -5.74 26.80 41.02
N LEU A 6 -4.99 26.33 42.02
CA LEU A 6 -3.70 25.66 41.84
C LEU A 6 -3.81 24.35 41.06
N LEU A 7 -4.84 23.53 41.35
CA LEU A 7 -5.08 22.29 40.62
C LEU A 7 -5.45 22.57 39.15
N PHE A 8 -6.25 23.61 38.90
CA PHE A 8 -6.64 24.02 37.55
C PHE A 8 -5.45 24.55 36.74
N ILE A 9 -4.56 25.34 37.36
CA ILE A 9 -3.33 25.83 36.74
C ILE A 9 -2.36 24.67 36.45
N ILE A 10 -2.21 23.71 37.36
CA ILE A 10 -1.37 22.51 37.14
C ILE A 10 -1.93 21.66 35.99
N ILE A 11 -3.25 21.46 35.91
CA ILE A 11 -3.90 20.76 34.80
C ILE A 11 -3.72 21.54 33.48
N PHE A 12 -3.79 22.88 33.51
CA PHE A 12 -3.59 23.72 32.33
C PHE A 12 -2.13 23.69 31.83
N PHE A 13 -1.14 23.69 32.73
CA PHE A 13 0.28 23.57 32.37
C PHE A 13 0.68 22.14 31.94
N LEU A 14 0.11 21.10 32.56
CA LEU A 14 0.31 19.70 32.12
C LEU A 14 -0.32 19.44 30.74
N ASN A 15 -1.49 20.02 30.45
CA ASN A 15 -2.12 19.91 29.14
C ASN A 15 -1.38 20.70 28.05
N ASN A 16 -0.76 21.84 28.37
CA ASN A 16 0.02 22.60 27.38
C ASN A 16 1.33 21.91 26.97
N CYS A 17 2.04 21.26 27.89
CA CYS A 17 3.21 20.43 27.55
C CYS A 17 2.81 19.17 26.77
N ALA A 18 1.67 18.55 27.11
CA ALA A 18 1.14 17.41 26.36
C ALA A 18 0.72 17.81 24.94
N PHE A 19 0.10 18.99 24.75
CA PHE A 19 -0.35 19.48 23.44
C PHE A 19 0.77 19.90 22.50
N TYR A 20 1.91 20.38 23.00
CA TYR A 20 3.00 20.82 22.14
C TYR A 20 3.64 19.67 21.32
N PHE A 21 3.47 18.42 21.76
CA PHE A 21 3.87 17.22 21.02
C PHE A 21 2.76 16.65 20.10
N ILE A 22 1.53 17.16 20.19
CA ILE A 22 0.38 16.73 19.39
C ILE A 22 0.40 17.50 18.07
N GLY A 23 1.32 17.15 17.16
CA GLY A 23 1.28 17.71 15.81
C GLY A 23 2.55 17.56 14.98
N LYS A 24 3.72 17.42 15.60
CA LYS A 24 4.97 17.20 14.86
C LYS A 24 5.16 15.71 14.60
N THR A 25 5.12 15.31 13.33
CA THR A 25 5.51 13.97 12.89
C THR A 25 6.95 13.71 13.31
N LYS A 26 7.18 12.75 14.22
CA LYS A 26 8.53 12.38 14.65
C LYS A 26 9.37 11.89 13.46
N PRO A 27 10.69 12.12 13.43
CA PRO A 27 11.54 11.63 12.35
C PRO A 27 11.61 10.10 12.34
N LEU A 28 11.88 9.52 11.17
CA LEU A 28 12.11 8.08 11.01
C LEU A 28 13.33 7.63 11.83
N LYS A 29 13.14 6.68 12.74
CA LYS A 29 14.22 5.95 13.42
C LYS A 29 14.57 4.68 12.66
N GLU A 30 15.86 4.35 12.65
CA GLU A 30 16.36 3.06 12.15
C GLU A 30 16.38 2.06 13.30
N THR A 31 16.02 0.81 13.02
CA THR A 31 16.17 -0.29 13.97
C THR A 31 16.64 -1.53 13.22
N VAL A 32 17.65 -2.19 13.77
CA VAL A 32 18.11 -3.49 13.30
C VAL A 32 17.19 -4.55 13.90
N ILE A 33 16.60 -5.37 13.06
CA ILE A 33 15.67 -6.43 13.47
C ILE A 33 16.27 -7.83 13.32
N SER A 34 17.34 -7.98 12.53
CA SER A 34 18.09 -9.23 12.37
C SER A 34 19.42 -8.97 11.66
N GLY A 35 20.27 -9.99 11.61
CA GLY A 35 21.52 -10.00 10.84
C GLY A 35 22.66 -9.20 11.47
N LYS A 36 23.81 -9.23 10.81
CA LYS A 36 25.07 -8.64 11.28
C LYS A 36 25.86 -8.03 10.12
N GLY A 37 26.95 -7.36 10.44
CA GLY A 37 27.85 -6.75 9.44
C GLY A 37 27.58 -5.28 9.13
N LYS A 38 28.44 -4.69 8.29
CA LYS A 38 28.45 -3.24 8.00
C LYS A 38 27.36 -2.82 7.00
N ASN A 39 27.05 -3.69 6.04
CA ASN A 39 26.01 -3.47 5.04
C ASN A 39 24.61 -3.57 5.64
N LYS A 40 23.64 -2.99 4.95
CA LYS A 40 22.23 -2.96 5.36
C LYS A 40 21.33 -3.41 4.21
N ILE A 41 20.28 -4.14 4.55
CA ILE A 41 19.12 -4.36 3.69
C ILE A 41 17.92 -3.69 4.38
N LEU A 42 17.21 -2.85 3.64
CA LEU A 42 16.04 -2.15 4.16
C LEU A 42 14.78 -2.96 3.86
N LEU A 43 14.03 -3.29 4.90
CA LEU A 43 12.70 -3.89 4.81
C LEU A 43 11.66 -2.77 4.86
N ILE A 44 10.94 -2.56 3.76
CA ILE A 44 9.83 -1.59 3.64
C ILE A 44 8.51 -2.35 3.68
N ASP A 45 7.65 -2.01 4.64
CA ASP A 45 6.35 -2.67 4.76
C ASP A 45 5.27 -1.94 3.97
N ILE A 46 4.53 -2.67 3.15
CA ILE A 46 3.38 -2.18 2.41
C ILE A 46 2.16 -2.99 2.86
N SER A 47 1.48 -2.51 3.91
CA SER A 47 0.40 -3.26 4.56
C SER A 47 -0.95 -2.53 4.61
N GLY A 48 -2.01 -3.31 4.39
CA GLY A 48 -3.41 -2.86 4.32
C GLY A 48 -3.72 -2.01 3.08
N ILE A 49 -4.88 -1.35 3.08
CA ILE A 49 -5.35 -0.51 1.96
C ILE A 49 -4.33 0.58 1.58
N ILE A 50 -3.98 0.64 0.29
CA ILE A 50 -3.08 1.63 -0.30
C ILE A 50 -3.86 2.92 -0.63
N SER A 51 -3.53 4.03 0.01
CA SER A 51 -4.25 5.30 -0.19
C SER A 51 -3.35 6.52 0.05
N THR A 52 -3.68 7.63 -0.61
CA THR A 52 -3.07 8.95 -0.35
C THR A 52 -3.61 9.60 0.92
N LYS A 53 -4.76 9.13 1.44
CA LYS A 53 -5.37 9.66 2.65
C LYS A 53 -4.59 9.23 3.90
N LYS A 54 -4.49 10.13 4.87
CA LYS A 54 -4.00 9.84 6.22
C LYS A 54 -4.98 8.89 6.90
N ARG A 55 -4.46 7.88 7.61
CA ARG A 55 -5.32 7.02 8.44
C ARG A 55 -5.62 7.73 9.75
N HIS A 56 -6.89 7.79 10.12
CA HIS A 56 -7.27 8.19 11.46
C HIS A 56 -7.06 6.99 12.39
N LYS A 57 -6.19 7.13 13.39
CA LYS A 57 -6.27 6.29 14.58
C LYS A 57 -7.32 6.86 15.52
N PHE A 58 -7.84 5.98 16.37
CA PHE A 58 -8.71 6.32 17.50
C PHE A 58 -8.22 7.60 18.20
N PHE A 59 -9.14 8.53 18.50
CA PHE A 59 -8.90 9.78 19.24
C PHE A 59 -7.64 10.57 18.80
N LEU A 60 -7.83 11.51 17.85
CA LEU A 60 -6.90 12.61 17.49
C LEU A 60 -5.53 12.24 16.89
N LEU A 61 -5.10 10.98 16.88
CA LEU A 61 -3.82 10.57 16.28
C LEU A 61 -3.96 10.35 14.76
N LYS A 62 -3.46 11.29 13.96
CA LYS A 62 -3.36 11.16 12.50
C LYS A 62 -2.10 10.37 12.13
N GLU A 63 -2.28 9.20 11.53
CA GLU A 63 -1.19 8.48 10.88
C GLU A 63 -0.98 9.02 9.47
N GLU A 64 0.28 9.14 9.06
CA GLU A 64 0.61 9.54 7.69
C GLU A 64 0.06 8.55 6.66
N SER A 65 -0.11 9.00 5.42
CA SER A 65 -0.47 8.10 4.34
C SER A 65 0.69 7.17 4.01
N ILE A 66 0.37 5.96 3.54
CA ILE A 66 1.39 4.97 3.13
C ILE A 66 2.33 5.53 2.06
N VAL A 67 1.79 6.34 1.15
CA VAL A 67 2.54 7.02 0.08
C VAL A 67 3.59 7.97 0.68
N SER A 68 3.20 8.81 1.63
CA SER A 68 4.11 9.75 2.30
C SER A 68 5.23 9.01 3.03
N ARG A 69 4.87 7.97 3.78
CA ARG A 69 5.84 7.15 4.53
C ARG A 69 6.89 6.52 3.61
N ILE A 70 6.45 5.81 2.56
CA ILE A 70 7.37 5.12 1.63
C ILE A 70 8.30 6.14 0.96
N LYS A 71 7.77 7.29 0.53
CA LYS A 71 8.59 8.35 -0.07
C LYS A 71 9.69 8.84 0.88
N GLU A 72 9.38 9.02 2.16
CA GLU A 72 10.37 9.41 3.16
C GLU A 72 11.38 8.30 3.48
N GLU A 73 10.93 7.05 3.57
CA GLU A 73 11.79 5.88 3.77
C GLU A 73 12.79 5.75 2.62
N LEU A 74 12.34 5.87 1.36
CA LEU A 74 13.20 5.88 0.17
C LEU A 74 14.12 7.10 0.14
N LYS A 75 13.64 8.29 0.54
CA LYS A 75 14.46 9.50 0.64
C LYS A 75 15.60 9.31 1.64
N LYS A 76 15.31 8.76 2.82
CA LYS A 76 16.30 8.46 3.85
C LYS A 76 17.28 7.39 3.36
N ALA A 77 16.77 6.33 2.73
CA ALA A 77 17.59 5.25 2.18
C ALA A 77 18.53 5.73 1.08
N ASN A 78 18.12 6.72 0.29
CA ASN A 78 18.91 7.27 -0.80
C ASN A 78 20.21 7.95 -0.30
N SER A 79 20.21 8.45 0.94
CA SER A 79 21.38 9.09 1.57
C SER A 79 22.28 8.10 2.32
N ASP A 80 21.85 6.85 2.52
CA ASP A 80 22.62 5.83 3.24
C ASP A 80 23.36 4.89 2.28
N LYS A 81 24.67 5.09 2.12
CA LYS A 81 25.53 4.26 1.26
C LYS A 81 25.71 2.82 1.75
N LYS A 82 25.36 2.52 3.01
CA LYS A 82 25.41 1.17 3.58
C LYS A 82 24.21 0.33 3.17
N ILE A 83 23.12 0.95 2.69
CA ILE A 83 21.99 0.20 2.12
C ILE A 83 22.40 -0.34 0.75
N LYS A 84 22.42 -1.67 0.66
CA LYS A 84 22.82 -2.42 -0.53
C LYS A 84 21.65 -3.10 -1.22
N GLY A 85 20.45 -3.03 -0.66
CA GLY A 85 19.23 -3.49 -1.31
C GLY A 85 17.99 -3.27 -0.46
N ILE A 86 16.83 -3.50 -1.07
CA ILE A 86 15.51 -3.33 -0.45
C ILE A 86 14.69 -4.61 -0.61
N VAL A 87 13.97 -4.99 0.45
CA VAL A 87 12.85 -5.92 0.38
C VAL A 87 11.56 -5.13 0.63
N LEU A 88 10.65 -5.14 -0.34
CA LEU A 88 9.30 -4.62 -0.17
C LEU A 88 8.44 -5.77 0.36
N ARG A 89 8.08 -5.74 1.64
CA ARG A 89 7.24 -6.76 2.27
C ARG A 89 5.78 -6.33 2.17
N ILE A 90 5.00 -7.04 1.36
CA ILE A 90 3.68 -6.60 0.88
C ILE A 90 2.60 -7.53 1.45
N SER A 91 1.66 -6.98 2.22
CA SER A 91 0.41 -7.63 2.63
C SER A 91 -0.75 -6.65 2.47
N SER A 92 -1.31 -6.54 1.27
CA SER A 92 -2.31 -5.54 0.89
C SER A 92 -3.30 -6.06 -0.18
N PRO A 93 -4.61 -5.79 -0.03
CA PRO A 93 -5.60 -6.10 -1.06
C PRO A 93 -5.52 -5.15 -2.27
N GLY A 94 -4.69 -4.11 -2.21
CA GLY A 94 -4.66 -3.00 -3.15
C GLY A 94 -5.17 -1.71 -2.53
N GLY A 95 -5.74 -0.84 -3.35
CA GLY A 95 -6.25 0.46 -2.92
C GLY A 95 -6.47 1.41 -4.08
N THR A 96 -6.26 2.70 -3.88
CA THR A 96 -6.49 3.68 -4.94
C THR A 96 -5.43 3.57 -6.05
N VAL A 97 -5.88 3.76 -7.30
CA VAL A 97 -5.00 3.69 -8.48
C VAL A 97 -3.84 4.68 -8.37
N ILE A 98 -4.15 5.93 -8.00
CA ILE A 98 -3.15 7.00 -7.84
C ILE A 98 -2.10 6.65 -6.78
N ALA A 99 -2.51 6.15 -5.61
CA ALA A 99 -1.56 5.83 -4.55
C ALA A 99 -0.60 4.69 -4.96
N SER A 100 -1.13 3.68 -5.65
CA SER A 100 -0.36 2.56 -6.17
C SER A 100 0.64 3.00 -7.24
N ASP A 101 0.20 3.87 -8.17
CA ASP A 101 1.04 4.41 -9.24
C ASP A 101 2.18 5.30 -8.72
N ILE A 102 1.89 6.17 -7.73
CA ILE A 102 2.93 7.00 -7.09
C ILE A 102 3.99 6.11 -6.43
N ILE A 103 3.59 5.08 -5.68
CA ILE A 103 4.55 4.19 -5.01
C ILE A 103 5.39 3.42 -6.04
N TYR A 104 4.76 2.87 -7.09
CA TYR A 104 5.46 2.24 -8.21
C TYR A 104 6.51 3.19 -8.82
N HIS A 105 6.13 4.44 -9.11
CA HIS A 105 7.02 5.42 -9.70
C HIS A 105 8.19 5.79 -8.77
N GLU A 106 7.94 6.03 -7.48
CA GLU A 106 8.99 6.38 -6.52
C GLU A 106 9.99 5.22 -6.32
N ILE A 107 9.53 3.97 -6.31
CA ILE A 107 10.42 2.79 -6.24
C ILE A 107 11.27 2.67 -7.51
N LYS A 108 10.68 2.81 -8.72
CA LYS A 108 11.46 2.78 -9.97
C LYS A 108 12.49 3.90 -10.02
N LYS A 109 12.10 5.12 -9.64
CA LYS A 109 13.02 6.27 -9.57
C LYS A 109 14.16 6.03 -8.58
N PHE A 110 13.87 5.50 -7.40
CA PHE A 110 14.89 5.12 -6.42
C PHE A 110 15.86 4.08 -7.01
N LYS A 111 15.33 3.03 -7.65
CA LYS A 111 16.12 1.97 -8.26
C LYS A 111 17.05 2.49 -9.36
N GLN A 112 16.52 3.32 -10.27
CA GLN A 112 17.31 3.97 -11.32
C GLN A 112 18.42 4.87 -10.75
N LYS A 113 18.19 5.51 -9.61
CA LYS A 113 19.21 6.37 -8.99
C LYS A 113 20.28 5.59 -8.24
N ARG A 114 19.88 4.56 -7.48
CA ARG A 114 20.77 3.85 -6.56
C ARG A 114 21.45 2.63 -7.16
N HIS A 115 20.88 2.06 -8.22
CA HIS A 115 21.35 0.83 -8.86
C HIS A 115 21.57 -0.32 -7.87
N ILE A 116 20.67 -0.45 -6.88
CA ILE A 116 20.69 -1.54 -5.89
C ILE A 116 19.47 -2.44 -6.09
N PRO A 117 19.58 -3.75 -5.78
CA PRO A 117 18.49 -4.69 -5.95
C PRO A 117 17.27 -4.35 -5.08
N VAL A 118 16.09 -4.48 -5.68
CA VAL A 118 14.79 -4.41 -5.00
C VAL A 118 14.04 -5.72 -5.23
N VAL A 119 13.66 -6.40 -4.15
CA VAL A 119 12.82 -7.61 -4.21
C VAL A 119 11.45 -7.28 -3.60
N ALA A 120 10.37 -7.54 -4.34
CA ALA A 120 9.03 -7.55 -3.77
C ALA A 120 8.75 -8.95 -3.19
N TYR A 121 8.35 -9.00 -1.92
CA TYR A 121 7.97 -10.21 -1.22
C TYR A 121 6.51 -10.12 -0.77
N MET A 122 5.67 -10.95 -1.38
CA MET A 122 4.23 -11.03 -1.12
C MET A 122 3.96 -11.97 0.06
N MET A 123 3.30 -11.45 1.09
CA MET A 123 2.82 -12.19 2.25
C MET A 123 1.38 -12.66 2.02
N ASP A 124 0.46 -12.49 2.98
CA ASP A 124 -0.89 -13.06 2.97
C ASP A 124 -1.65 -12.73 1.67
N ILE A 125 -1.73 -11.44 1.33
CA ILE A 125 -2.38 -10.95 0.13
C ILE A 125 -1.55 -9.86 -0.55
N ALA A 126 -1.45 -9.88 -1.88
CA ALA A 126 -0.80 -8.85 -2.67
C ALA A 126 -1.52 -8.69 -4.01
N THR A 127 -2.75 -8.19 -3.97
CA THR A 127 -3.65 -8.09 -5.13
C THR A 127 -3.79 -6.65 -5.64
N SER A 128 -4.28 -6.49 -6.87
CA SER A 128 -4.64 -5.20 -7.48
C SER A 128 -3.51 -4.17 -7.36
N GLY A 129 -3.73 -3.03 -6.69
CA GLY A 129 -2.71 -2.00 -6.48
C GLY A 129 -1.41 -2.51 -5.81
N ALA A 130 -1.47 -3.57 -5.00
CA ALA A 130 -0.28 -4.17 -4.40
C ALA A 130 0.54 -4.98 -5.42
N TYR A 131 -0.12 -5.70 -6.33
CA TYR A 131 0.53 -6.33 -7.48
C TYR A 131 1.13 -5.26 -8.40
N TYR A 132 0.41 -4.16 -8.64
CA TYR A 132 0.91 -3.00 -9.40
C TYR A 132 2.22 -2.46 -8.85
N ILE A 133 2.30 -2.22 -7.53
CA ILE A 133 3.54 -1.76 -6.87
C ILE A 133 4.67 -2.78 -7.02
N SER A 134 4.36 -4.07 -6.92
CA SER A 134 5.34 -5.16 -7.00
C SER A 134 6.09 -5.16 -8.35
N LEU A 135 5.46 -4.67 -9.42
CA LEU A 135 6.06 -4.55 -10.75
C LEU A 135 7.26 -3.58 -10.80
N ALA A 136 7.46 -2.74 -9.78
CA ALA A 136 8.65 -1.88 -9.69
C ALA A 136 9.92 -2.64 -9.27
N ALA A 137 9.78 -3.82 -8.64
CA ALA A 137 10.89 -4.63 -8.18
C ALA A 137 11.66 -5.32 -9.32
N ASP A 138 12.86 -5.80 -9.03
CA ASP A 138 13.65 -6.62 -9.95
C ASP A 138 13.20 -8.09 -9.95
N ILE A 139 12.69 -8.53 -8.80
CA ILE A 139 12.14 -9.86 -8.59
C ILE A 139 10.90 -9.74 -7.74
N ILE A 140 9.86 -10.48 -8.12
CA ILE A 140 8.65 -10.67 -7.35
C ILE A 140 8.66 -12.10 -6.79
N MET A 141 8.76 -12.22 -5.48
CA MET A 141 8.67 -13.48 -4.74
C MET A 141 7.38 -13.48 -3.93
N ALA A 142 6.77 -14.65 -3.77
CA ALA A 142 5.58 -14.81 -2.93
C ALA A 142 5.75 -15.94 -1.91
N HIS A 143 5.16 -15.77 -0.73
CA HIS A 143 4.97 -16.85 0.23
C HIS A 143 4.17 -18.00 -0.42
N PRO A 144 4.43 -19.29 -0.10
CA PRO A 144 3.72 -20.42 -0.70
C PRO A 144 2.19 -20.34 -0.65
N THR A 145 1.65 -19.73 0.40
CA THR A 145 0.19 -19.55 0.61
C THR A 145 -0.32 -18.15 0.24
N SER A 146 0.50 -17.31 -0.37
CA SER A 146 0.12 -15.96 -0.77
C SER A 146 -0.97 -15.97 -1.85
N ILE A 147 -1.88 -15.00 -1.76
CA ILE A 147 -2.86 -14.68 -2.80
C ILE A 147 -2.45 -13.39 -3.52
N THR A 148 -2.37 -13.44 -4.85
CA THR A 148 -2.04 -12.29 -5.69
C THR A 148 -2.96 -12.20 -6.91
N GLY A 149 -2.62 -11.41 -7.92
CA GLY A 149 -3.50 -11.11 -9.04
C GLY A 149 -4.42 -9.93 -8.72
N GLY A 150 -5.72 -10.09 -8.96
CA GLY A 150 -6.68 -8.99 -8.84
C GLY A 150 -6.37 -7.88 -9.86
N ILE A 151 -5.88 -8.26 -11.04
CA ILE A 151 -5.49 -7.31 -12.09
C ILE A 151 -6.77 -6.79 -12.72
N GLY A 152 -7.17 -5.59 -12.31
CA GLY A 152 -8.40 -4.95 -12.72
C GLY A 152 -8.59 -3.62 -12.00
N VAL A 153 -9.58 -2.85 -12.45
CA VAL A 153 -9.97 -1.58 -11.87
C VAL A 153 -11.48 -1.60 -11.65
N ILE A 154 -11.92 -1.22 -10.45
CA ILE A 154 -13.33 -1.15 -10.10
C ILE A 154 -13.67 0.23 -9.56
N ALA A 155 -14.89 0.68 -9.83
CA ALA A 155 -15.51 1.80 -9.15
C ALA A 155 -16.83 1.32 -8.56
N LEU A 156 -17.00 1.52 -7.25
CA LEU A 156 -18.18 1.08 -6.52
C LEU A 156 -19.15 2.25 -6.34
N LYS A 157 -20.43 2.01 -6.67
CA LYS A 157 -21.54 2.94 -6.43
C LYS A 157 -22.67 2.19 -5.74
N PHE A 158 -23.17 2.76 -4.64
CA PHE A 158 -24.44 2.37 -4.06
C PHE A 158 -25.51 3.36 -4.52
N ASN A 159 -26.70 2.85 -4.86
CA ASN A 159 -27.87 3.68 -5.10
C ASN A 159 -28.84 3.49 -3.92
N ILE A 160 -29.19 4.59 -3.26
CA ILE A 160 -30.09 4.61 -2.10
C ILE A 160 -31.38 5.40 -2.36
N GLU A 161 -31.68 5.75 -3.62
CA GLU A 161 -32.89 6.47 -4.01
C GLU A 161 -34.17 5.85 -3.42
N GLU A 162 -34.34 4.53 -3.56
CA GLU A 162 -35.52 3.83 -3.05
C GLU A 162 -35.61 3.85 -1.52
N LEU A 163 -34.46 3.81 -0.84
CA LEU A 163 -34.41 3.94 0.62
C LEU A 163 -34.87 5.33 1.05
N LEU A 164 -34.35 6.39 0.41
CA LEU A 164 -34.73 7.77 0.69
C LEU A 164 -36.21 8.02 0.44
N LYS A 165 -36.74 7.48 -0.67
CA LYS A 165 -38.17 7.54 -0.99
C LYS A 165 -39.04 6.91 0.10
N LYS A 166 -38.64 5.76 0.66
CA LYS A 166 -39.36 5.08 1.74
C LYS A 166 -39.44 5.90 3.04
N ILE A 167 -38.43 6.70 3.33
CA ILE A 167 -38.38 7.56 4.53
C ILE A 167 -38.80 9.00 4.26
N GLY A 168 -39.37 9.28 3.09
CA GLY A 168 -39.90 10.60 2.73
C GLY A 168 -38.85 11.65 2.39
N ILE A 169 -37.59 11.28 2.20
CA ILE A 169 -36.52 12.21 1.79
C ILE A 169 -36.48 12.30 0.27
N LYS A 170 -36.46 13.52 -0.26
CA LYS A 170 -36.38 13.81 -1.70
C LYS A 170 -35.06 14.53 -2.02
N ASP A 171 -34.45 14.17 -3.14
CA ASP A 171 -33.33 14.91 -3.72
C ASP A 171 -33.87 16.06 -4.59
N GLU A 172 -33.62 17.30 -4.19
CA GLU A 172 -34.00 18.52 -4.93
C GLU A 172 -32.78 19.25 -5.50
N SER A 173 -31.71 18.51 -5.83
CA SER A 173 -30.45 19.07 -6.33
C SER A 173 -30.63 19.93 -7.60
N ILE A 174 -30.37 21.22 -7.49
CA ILE A 174 -30.26 22.16 -8.63
C ILE A 174 -28.81 22.18 -9.11
N LYS A 175 -28.60 21.93 -10.40
CA LYS A 175 -27.26 21.73 -10.97
C LYS A 175 -26.99 22.61 -12.18
N SER A 176 -25.75 23.12 -12.26
CA SER A 176 -25.27 23.96 -13.36
C SER A 176 -25.06 23.20 -14.69
N GLY A 177 -25.11 21.87 -14.67
CA GLY A 177 -24.96 21.05 -15.87
C GLY A 177 -25.46 19.63 -15.66
N LYS A 178 -25.90 18.98 -16.74
CA LYS A 178 -26.58 17.67 -16.70
C LYS A 178 -25.79 16.59 -15.97
N LYS A 179 -24.46 16.60 -16.07
CA LYS A 179 -23.53 15.58 -15.53
C LYS A 179 -22.88 15.99 -14.19
N LYS A 180 -23.27 17.10 -13.57
CA LYS A 180 -22.60 17.60 -12.35
C LYS A 180 -22.80 16.69 -11.14
N ASP A 181 -23.87 15.92 -11.15
CA ASP A 181 -24.26 14.89 -10.19
C ASP A 181 -24.00 13.48 -10.73
N LEU A 182 -23.13 13.34 -11.75
CA LEU A 182 -22.63 12.05 -12.19
C LEU A 182 -22.03 11.32 -10.98
N TRP A 183 -22.43 10.05 -10.80
CA TRP A 183 -22.10 9.22 -9.63
C TRP A 183 -22.85 9.56 -8.33
N SER A 184 -23.91 10.40 -8.36
CA SER A 184 -24.78 10.63 -7.20
C SER A 184 -25.36 9.32 -6.64
N PRO A 185 -25.30 9.07 -5.31
CA PRO A 185 -25.91 7.89 -4.71
C PRO A 185 -27.44 7.98 -4.62
N PHE A 186 -28.03 9.14 -4.94
CA PHE A 186 -29.46 9.42 -4.76
C PHE A 186 -30.31 9.14 -6.01
N ARG A 187 -29.69 8.71 -7.11
CA ARG A 187 -30.37 8.28 -8.33
C ARG A 187 -29.53 7.25 -9.11
N PRO A 188 -30.12 6.49 -10.04
CA PRO A 188 -29.37 5.63 -10.94
C PRO A 188 -28.50 6.45 -11.91
N CYS A 189 -27.43 5.81 -12.39
CA CYS A 189 -26.68 6.33 -13.53
C CYS A 189 -27.50 6.11 -14.81
N THR A 190 -27.54 7.13 -15.67
CA THR A 190 -28.01 6.99 -17.05
C THR A 190 -27.02 6.16 -17.88
N GLU A 191 -27.46 5.62 -19.02
CA GLU A 191 -26.57 4.87 -19.94
C GLU A 191 -25.36 5.69 -20.40
N GLU A 192 -25.58 6.97 -20.72
CA GLU A 192 -24.50 7.88 -21.11
C GLU A 192 -23.50 8.10 -19.97
N GLU A 193 -23.97 8.23 -18.72
CA GLU A 193 -23.07 8.33 -17.56
C GLU A 193 -22.29 7.03 -17.34
N ARG A 194 -22.95 5.87 -17.47
CA ARG A 194 -22.29 4.56 -17.40
C ARG A 194 -21.18 4.44 -18.43
N LYS A 195 -21.42 4.88 -19.67
CA LYS A 195 -20.40 4.88 -20.73
C LYS A 195 -19.20 5.75 -20.38
N ILE A 196 -19.42 6.99 -19.93
CA ILE A 196 -18.34 7.91 -19.49
C ILE A 196 -17.49 7.27 -18.39
N LEU A 197 -18.14 6.69 -17.39
CA LEU A 197 -17.45 6.05 -16.27
C LEU A 197 -16.70 4.78 -16.70
N GLN A 198 -17.29 3.99 -17.60
CA GLN A 198 -16.65 2.79 -18.15
C GLN A 198 -15.41 3.14 -18.98
N GLU A 199 -15.44 4.22 -19.77
CA GLU A 199 -14.28 4.71 -20.51
C GLU A 199 -13.11 5.04 -19.58
N ILE A 200 -13.38 5.77 -18.48
CA ILE A 200 -12.36 6.06 -17.45
C ILE A 200 -11.80 4.76 -16.85
N ILE A 201 -12.66 3.80 -16.51
CA ILE A 201 -12.22 2.51 -15.94
C ILE A 201 -11.35 1.73 -16.95
N ASN A 202 -11.73 1.74 -18.22
CA ASN A 202 -10.98 1.09 -19.29
C ASN A 202 -9.59 1.71 -19.45
N GLU A 203 -9.47 3.04 -19.45
CA GLU A 203 -8.17 3.72 -19.55
C GLU A 203 -7.24 3.37 -18.38
N LEU A 204 -7.76 3.37 -17.15
CA LEU A 204 -6.99 3.00 -15.97
C LEU A 204 -6.58 1.51 -16.00
N HIS A 205 -7.47 0.64 -16.49
CA HIS A 205 -7.17 -0.78 -16.66
C HIS A 205 -6.11 -1.02 -17.75
N GLU A 206 -6.19 -0.32 -18.87
CA GLU A 206 -5.17 -0.36 -19.92
C GLU A 206 -3.80 0.09 -19.42
N ARG A 207 -3.75 1.13 -18.58
CA ARG A 207 -2.50 1.54 -17.91
C ARG A 207 -1.92 0.41 -17.07
N PHE A 208 -2.76 -0.34 -16.35
CA PHE A 208 -2.29 -1.50 -15.58
C PHE A 208 -1.72 -2.58 -16.50
N ILE A 209 -2.43 -2.95 -17.56
CA ILE A 209 -1.96 -3.92 -18.56
C ILE A 209 -0.62 -3.50 -19.17
N LYS A 210 -0.48 -2.22 -19.57
CA LYS A 210 0.76 -1.65 -20.11
C LYS A 210 1.90 -1.75 -19.09
N THR A 211 1.62 -1.40 -17.84
CA THR A 211 2.60 -1.50 -16.75
C THR A 211 3.08 -2.95 -16.53
N ILE A 212 2.18 -3.94 -16.64
CA ILE A 212 2.57 -5.34 -16.58
C ILE A 212 3.45 -5.70 -17.79
N ALA A 213 3.06 -5.31 -19.00
CA ALA A 213 3.82 -5.61 -20.22
C ALA A 213 5.25 -5.04 -20.17
N GLU A 214 5.43 -3.84 -19.61
CA GLU A 214 6.73 -3.19 -19.44
C GLU A 214 7.67 -3.96 -18.50
N ASN A 215 7.14 -4.55 -17.43
CA ASN A 215 7.94 -5.16 -16.36
C ASN A 215 7.94 -6.71 -16.40
N ARG A 216 6.97 -7.35 -17.06
CA ARG A 216 6.86 -8.80 -17.28
C ARG A 216 7.05 -9.13 -18.77
N LYS A 217 8.22 -8.79 -19.33
CA LYS A 217 8.54 -8.90 -20.76
C LYS A 217 8.34 -10.30 -21.38
N MET A 218 8.26 -11.34 -20.54
CA MET A 218 7.96 -12.71 -20.97
C MET A 218 6.47 -12.96 -21.30
N LEU A 219 5.59 -11.98 -21.07
CA LEU A 219 4.16 -12.05 -21.36
C LEU A 219 3.81 -11.09 -22.49
N THR A 220 3.06 -11.59 -23.47
CA THR A 220 2.47 -10.75 -24.53
C THR A 220 1.27 -9.96 -23.99
N ILE A 221 0.95 -8.82 -24.61
CA ILE A 221 -0.25 -8.04 -24.27
C ILE A 221 -1.52 -8.91 -24.33
N GLY A 222 -1.63 -9.80 -25.32
CA GLY A 222 -2.76 -10.73 -25.45
C GLY A 222 -2.87 -11.71 -24.28
N GLN A 223 -1.75 -12.25 -23.80
CA GLN A 223 -1.73 -13.08 -22.59
C GLN A 223 -2.12 -12.27 -21.36
N ILE A 224 -1.56 -11.07 -21.19
CA ILE A 224 -1.86 -10.20 -20.03
C ILE A 224 -3.36 -9.88 -20.00
N LYS A 225 -3.97 -9.51 -21.13
CA LYS A 225 -5.42 -9.26 -21.23
C LYS A 225 -6.28 -10.43 -20.76
N LYS A 226 -5.87 -11.68 -21.05
CA LYS A 226 -6.57 -12.89 -20.56
C LYS A 226 -6.43 -13.09 -19.05
N LEU A 227 -5.33 -12.64 -18.46
CA LEU A 227 -5.07 -12.73 -17.01
C LEU A 227 -5.65 -11.56 -16.23
N ALA A 228 -5.96 -10.46 -16.92
CA ALA A 228 -6.41 -9.18 -16.39
C ALA A 228 -7.93 -9.02 -16.43
N ASP A 229 -8.65 -9.99 -15.89
CA ASP A 229 -10.11 -9.96 -15.76
C ASP A 229 -10.58 -9.79 -14.30
N GLY A 230 -9.65 -9.40 -13.42
CA GLY A 230 -9.91 -9.17 -11.99
C GLY A 230 -9.78 -10.41 -11.10
N ARG A 231 -9.59 -11.62 -11.63
CA ARG A 231 -9.44 -12.82 -10.80
C ARG A 231 -8.16 -12.81 -9.95
N ILE A 232 -8.19 -13.57 -8.87
CA ILE A 232 -7.03 -13.80 -7.98
C ILE A 232 -6.34 -15.13 -8.31
N TYR A 233 -5.08 -15.24 -7.89
CA TYR A 233 -4.24 -16.41 -8.10
C TYR A 233 -3.51 -16.80 -6.82
N THR A 234 -3.36 -18.09 -6.58
CA THR A 234 -2.40 -18.59 -5.59
C THR A 234 -0.97 -18.33 -6.06
N ALA A 235 0.00 -18.36 -5.14
CA ALA A 235 1.42 -18.22 -5.50
C ALA A 235 1.85 -19.21 -6.59
N LYS A 236 1.42 -20.48 -6.51
CA LYS A 236 1.71 -21.51 -7.53
C LYS A 236 1.12 -21.17 -8.89
N GLN A 237 -0.13 -20.73 -8.94
CA GLN A 237 -0.76 -20.30 -10.18
C GLN A 237 -0.05 -19.08 -10.76
N ALA A 238 0.23 -18.07 -9.93
CA ALA A 238 0.92 -16.86 -10.35
C ALA A 238 2.33 -17.14 -10.90
N LEU A 239 3.06 -18.10 -10.32
CA LEU A 239 4.36 -18.53 -10.82
C LEU A 239 4.23 -19.18 -12.20
N ASN A 240 3.31 -20.13 -12.36
CA ASN A 240 3.06 -20.81 -13.63
C ASN A 240 2.62 -19.85 -14.74
N LEU A 241 1.84 -18.83 -14.37
CA LEU A 241 1.38 -17.76 -15.26
C LEU A 241 2.43 -16.65 -15.47
N LYS A 242 3.62 -16.79 -14.89
CA LYS A 242 4.72 -15.81 -14.96
C LYS A 242 4.36 -14.43 -14.41
N LEU A 243 3.37 -14.33 -13.52
CA LEU A 243 3.02 -13.12 -12.79
C LEU A 243 4.01 -12.82 -11.65
N ILE A 244 4.64 -13.87 -11.10
CA ILE A 244 5.74 -13.77 -10.13
C ILE A 244 6.94 -14.58 -10.63
N ASP A 245 8.08 -14.45 -9.95
CA ASP A 245 9.34 -15.10 -10.34
C ASP A 245 9.73 -16.28 -9.45
N LYS A 246 9.38 -16.22 -8.16
CA LYS A 246 9.76 -17.22 -7.16
C LYS A 246 8.70 -17.42 -6.10
N ILE A 247 8.72 -18.61 -5.52
CA ILE A 247 8.00 -18.93 -4.30
C ILE A 247 9.04 -19.26 -3.23
N GLY A 248 8.85 -18.74 -2.02
CA GLY A 248 9.78 -18.91 -0.91
C GLY A 248 9.35 -18.12 0.31
N TYR A 249 10.20 -18.09 1.32
CA TYR A 249 9.99 -17.37 2.57
C TYR A 249 10.71 -16.02 2.57
N LEU A 250 10.49 -15.19 3.60
CA LEU A 250 11.07 -13.84 3.66
C LEU A 250 12.60 -13.89 3.72
N GLU A 251 13.15 -14.91 4.37
CA GLU A 251 14.56 -15.22 4.44
C GLU A 251 15.15 -15.43 3.04
N ASP A 252 14.45 -16.15 2.17
CA ASP A 252 14.88 -16.37 0.78
C ASP A 252 14.91 -15.06 -0.01
N ALA A 253 13.94 -14.16 0.22
CA ALA A 253 13.93 -12.83 -0.39
C ALA A 253 15.13 -11.99 0.06
N ILE A 254 15.49 -12.07 1.35
CA ILE A 254 16.67 -11.39 1.91
C ILE A 254 17.96 -11.95 1.31
N GLU A 255 18.10 -13.28 1.24
CA GLU A 255 19.26 -13.93 0.62
C GLU A 255 19.38 -13.59 -0.87
N LEU A 256 18.26 -13.47 -1.57
CA LEU A 256 18.24 -13.05 -2.97
C LEU A 256 18.74 -11.62 -3.15
N VAL A 257 18.38 -10.72 -2.24
CA VAL A 257 18.94 -9.35 -2.21
C VAL A 257 20.44 -9.38 -1.96
N LYS A 258 20.91 -10.16 -0.97
CA LYS A 258 22.35 -10.29 -0.67
C LYS A 258 23.14 -10.79 -1.88
N LYS A 259 22.66 -11.86 -2.52
CA LYS A 259 23.26 -12.44 -3.72
C LYS A 259 23.34 -11.43 -4.87
N LYS A 260 22.25 -10.70 -5.14
CA LYS A 260 22.24 -9.66 -6.19
C LYS A 260 23.13 -8.46 -5.86
N ALA A 261 23.28 -8.14 -4.58
CA ALA A 261 24.14 -7.06 -4.13
C ALA A 261 25.62 -7.45 -4.02
N GLY A 262 25.97 -8.74 -4.19
CA GLY A 262 27.33 -9.24 -4.03
C GLY A 262 27.86 -9.13 -2.60
N ILE A 263 26.99 -9.30 -1.59
CA ILE A 263 27.36 -9.22 -0.17
C ILE A 263 27.04 -10.53 0.56
N LEU A 264 27.87 -10.87 1.54
CA LEU A 264 27.67 -12.08 2.37
C LEU A 264 26.82 -11.79 3.61
N GLU A 265 27.08 -10.65 4.25
CA GLU A 265 26.41 -10.27 5.50
C GLU A 265 25.79 -8.89 5.40
N ALA A 266 24.60 -8.76 5.99
CA ALA A 266 23.90 -7.51 6.13
C ALA A 266 23.05 -7.50 7.40
N ARG A 267 22.95 -6.32 8.02
CA ARG A 267 21.92 -6.03 9.02
C ARG A 267 20.61 -5.76 8.30
N ILE A 268 19.54 -6.40 8.74
CA ILE A 268 18.20 -6.15 8.25
C ILE A 268 17.62 -5.04 9.10
N ILE A 269 17.33 -3.92 8.45
CA ILE A 269 16.81 -2.73 9.12
C ILE A 269 15.40 -2.41 8.67
N ILE A 270 14.69 -1.71 9.54
CA ILE A 270 13.43 -1.04 9.23
C ILE A 270 13.57 0.43 9.57
N TYR A 271 12.74 1.24 8.91
CA TYR A 271 12.43 2.57 9.38
C TYR A 271 11.06 2.57 10.05
N HIS A 272 10.95 3.29 11.16
CA HIS A 272 9.68 3.46 11.85
C HIS A 272 9.64 4.76 12.64
N ARG A 273 8.45 5.17 13.02
CA ARG A 273 8.22 6.29 13.93
C ARG A 273 7.86 5.75 15.31
N PRO A 274 8.56 6.17 16.39
CA PRO A 274 8.16 5.84 17.75
C PRO A 274 6.72 6.28 18.05
N PRO A 275 5.97 5.51 18.87
CA PRO A 275 6.44 4.42 19.72
C PRO A 275 6.38 3.02 19.07
N THR A 276 6.25 2.93 17.74
CA THR A 276 6.13 1.63 17.05
C THR A 276 7.32 0.71 17.39
N TYR A 277 7.05 -0.50 17.86
CA TYR A 277 8.05 -1.53 18.12
C TYR A 277 7.84 -2.73 17.19
N LYS A 278 8.93 -3.34 16.72
CA LYS A 278 8.92 -4.55 15.89
C LYS A 278 10.05 -5.45 16.37
N SER A 279 9.73 -6.68 16.76
CA SER A 279 10.67 -7.60 17.39
C SER A 279 11.45 -8.44 16.39
N ASN A 280 10.85 -8.75 15.24
CA ASN A 280 11.43 -9.63 14.22
C ASN A 280 11.02 -9.24 12.80
N ILE A 281 11.55 -9.98 11.81
CA ILE A 281 11.29 -9.79 10.39
C ILE A 281 9.85 -10.08 9.94
N TYR A 282 9.03 -10.73 10.77
CA TYR A 282 7.61 -10.97 10.54
C TYR A 282 6.69 -10.00 11.27
N SER A 283 7.23 -9.15 12.15
CA SER A 283 6.45 -8.16 12.90
C SER A 283 5.81 -7.14 11.94
N ILE A 284 4.54 -7.37 11.57
CA ILE A 284 3.72 -6.41 10.84
C ILE A 284 3.05 -5.49 11.85
N LYS A 285 2.83 -4.24 11.44
CA LYS A 285 2.01 -3.34 12.22
C LYS A 285 0.55 -3.84 12.20
N ASN A 286 0.05 -4.33 13.33
CA ASN A 286 -1.36 -4.72 13.49
C ASN A 286 -2.26 -3.60 12.99
N LEU A 287 -3.02 -3.91 11.95
CA LEU A 287 -3.96 -3.00 11.32
C LEU A 287 -5.35 -3.52 11.68
N ILE A 288 -5.92 -2.99 12.76
CA ILE A 288 -7.33 -3.21 13.05
C ILE A 288 -8.09 -2.41 11.98
N GLY A 289 -8.60 -3.09 10.94
CA GLY A 289 -9.34 -2.46 9.87
C GLY A 289 -9.85 -3.46 8.85
N LEU A 290 -11.05 -4.01 9.10
CA LEU A 290 -11.93 -4.78 8.19
C LEU A 290 -11.17 -5.59 7.14
N GLU A 291 -10.60 -6.69 7.60
CA GLU A 291 -10.03 -7.76 6.80
C GLU A 291 -11.17 -8.51 6.09
N PHE A 292 -11.54 -8.05 4.89
CA PHE A 292 -12.35 -8.85 4.00
C PHE A 292 -11.46 -9.89 3.33
N MET A 293 -11.85 -11.16 3.51
CA MET A 293 -11.20 -12.40 3.07
C MET A 293 -10.23 -13.02 4.10
N TYR A 294 -10.75 -13.35 5.28
CA TYR A 294 -10.22 -14.48 6.04
C TYR A 294 -10.67 -15.77 5.34
N LEU A 295 -9.74 -16.50 4.74
CA LEU A 295 -9.90 -17.93 4.58
C LEU A 295 -9.68 -18.53 5.97
N TRP A 296 -10.76 -18.72 6.72
CA TRP A 296 -10.73 -19.57 7.91
C TRP A 296 -10.34 -20.96 7.43
N LEU A 297 -9.09 -21.37 7.70
CA LEU A 297 -8.79 -22.80 7.77
C LEU A 297 -9.45 -23.30 9.07
N PRO A 298 -10.28 -24.35 9.01
CA PRO A 298 -10.94 -24.90 10.18
C PRO A 298 -9.95 -25.32 11.28
#